data_AF-L8WHF8-F1
#
_entry.id   AF-L8WHF8-F1
#
_cell.length_a   1.000
_cell.length_b   1.000
_cell.length_c   1.000
_cell.angle_alpha   90.00
_cell.angle_beta   90.00
_cell.angle_gamma   90.00
#
_symmetry.space_group_name_H-M   'P 1'
#
loop_
_entity.id
_entity.type
_entity.pdbx_description
1 polymer ?
#
loop_
_entity_poly.entity_id
_entity_poly.type
_entity_poly.pdbx_seq_one_letter_code
_entity_poly.pdbx_strand_id
1 'polypeptide(L)'
;MAMMSTLRYPDVERKEHQDTYASKKQGSVVVSDYYRWLEGKGPEVDTFVQREYACSCTAQCSYQSLSITTEQVDLTSTFIKAIPERNELEDLIRKSSNYPKFSAPTFCRDGRYYWNYNSGLQAQYVLFRSLDDQLPDFSQDKDIPAGEVFFDVGASQLTHYHRSLYFQPNLLTKDGTAALSTSAFSKTGKYFAYGISLSGSDFFTIYVRETSVPFPSPQFSGETRPGGAGRMDDEIKYVKFSSIVWSPNDEGFFYQVHFV
;
A
#
# COMPACT_ATOMS: atom_id res chain seq x y z
N MET A 1 10.72 -35.86 14.03
CA MET A 1 11.85 -35.89 13.07
C MET A 1 11.26 -36.27 11.71
N ALA A 2 10.71 -35.28 10.99
CA ALA A 2 10.16 -35.54 9.65
C ALA A 2 11.34 -35.91 8.74
N MET A 3 11.26 -37.08 8.10
CA MET A 3 12.28 -37.56 7.19
C MET A 3 12.58 -36.50 6.13
N MET A 4 13.87 -36.26 5.87
CA MET A 4 14.36 -35.44 4.76
C MET A 4 13.96 -36.13 3.44
N SER A 5 12.71 -36.00 3.03
CA SER A 5 12.32 -36.31 1.66
C SER A 5 13.11 -35.37 0.77
N THR A 6 13.79 -35.93 -0.23
CA THR A 6 14.48 -35.15 -1.25
C THR A 6 13.46 -34.23 -1.91
N LEU A 7 13.64 -32.91 -1.75
CA LEU A 7 12.81 -31.89 -2.43
C LEU A 7 12.87 -32.14 -3.94
N ARG A 8 11.70 -32.23 -4.58
CA ARG A 8 11.59 -32.30 -6.04
C ARG A 8 11.36 -30.89 -6.57
N TYR A 9 12.35 -30.37 -7.27
CA TYR A 9 12.22 -29.07 -7.93
C TYR A 9 11.39 -29.21 -9.23
N PRO A 10 10.60 -28.19 -9.58
CA PRO A 10 9.97 -28.08 -10.89
C PRO A 10 10.99 -28.20 -12.01
N ASP A 11 10.59 -28.81 -13.12
CA ASP A 11 11.40 -28.84 -14.32
C ASP A 11 11.41 -27.44 -14.97
N VAL A 12 12.60 -26.93 -15.31
CA VAL A 12 12.78 -25.59 -15.86
C VAL A 12 13.64 -25.69 -17.11
N GLU A 13 13.06 -25.32 -18.25
CA GLU A 13 13.71 -25.39 -19.55
C GLU A 13 14.97 -24.50 -19.59
N ARG A 14 16.06 -25.06 -20.12
CA ARG A 14 17.30 -24.35 -20.41
C ARG A 14 17.33 -24.03 -21.90
N LYS A 15 17.33 -22.75 -22.26
CA LYS A 15 17.42 -22.30 -23.65
C LYS A 15 18.81 -21.79 -23.94
N GLU A 16 19.35 -22.12 -25.11
CA GLU A 16 20.68 -21.62 -25.48
C GLU A 16 20.63 -20.10 -25.69
N HIS A 17 21.28 -19.36 -24.80
CA HIS A 17 21.56 -17.93 -24.94
C HIS A 17 22.95 -17.65 -24.37
N GLN A 18 23.73 -16.81 -25.04
CA GLN A 18 25.08 -16.44 -24.63
C GLN A 18 25.30 -14.95 -24.85
N ASP A 19 25.92 -14.29 -23.89
CA ASP A 19 26.39 -12.91 -24.01
C ASP A 19 27.92 -12.88 -24.01
N THR A 20 28.49 -11.93 -24.74
CA THR A 20 29.95 -11.74 -24.81
C THR A 20 30.34 -10.45 -24.12
N TYR A 21 31.24 -10.55 -23.15
CA TYR A 21 31.72 -9.42 -22.35
C TYR A 21 33.21 -9.18 -22.58
N ALA A 22 33.61 -7.90 -22.55
CA ALA A 22 35.01 -7.53 -22.56
C ALA A 22 35.63 -7.67 -21.16
N SER A 23 36.69 -8.48 -21.04
CA SER A 23 37.45 -8.71 -19.81
C SER A 23 38.85 -8.12 -19.93
N LYS A 24 39.23 -7.25 -18.99
CA LYS A 24 40.58 -6.66 -18.96
C LYS A 24 41.70 -7.71 -18.89
N LYS A 25 41.46 -8.89 -18.30
CA LYS A 25 42.45 -9.95 -18.14
C LYS A 25 42.42 -10.99 -19.27
N GLN A 26 41.24 -11.27 -19.81
CA GLN A 26 41.02 -12.40 -20.72
C GLN A 26 40.62 -11.95 -22.13
N GLY A 27 40.56 -10.64 -22.39
CA GLY A 27 40.10 -10.08 -23.66
C GLY A 27 38.59 -10.21 -23.79
N SER A 28 38.12 -11.35 -24.29
CA SER A 28 36.69 -11.63 -24.52
C SER A 28 36.25 -12.86 -23.73
N VAL A 29 35.12 -12.77 -23.03
CA VAL A 29 34.54 -13.86 -22.24
C VAL A 29 33.09 -14.08 -22.68
N VAL A 30 32.77 -15.32 -23.05
CA VAL A 30 31.42 -15.74 -23.40
C VAL A 30 30.76 -16.34 -22.14
N VAL A 31 29.57 -15.87 -21.80
CA VAL A 31 28.79 -16.30 -20.63
C VAL A 31 27.44 -16.83 -21.11
N SER A 32 27.16 -18.10 -20.83
CA SER A 32 25.85 -18.69 -21.10
C SER A 32 24.82 -18.25 -20.06
N ASP A 33 23.66 -17.79 -20.54
CA ASP A 33 22.51 -17.42 -19.71
C ASP A 33 21.27 -18.21 -20.13
N TYR A 34 21.20 -19.45 -19.67
CA TYR A 34 20.19 -20.41 -20.11
C TYR A 34 18.74 -20.04 -19.77
N TYR A 35 18.57 -19.06 -18.89
CA TYR A 35 17.29 -18.66 -18.33
C TYR A 35 16.91 -17.22 -18.72
N ARG A 36 17.60 -16.62 -19.70
CA ARG A 36 17.28 -15.30 -20.28
C ARG A 36 15.79 -15.15 -20.63
N TRP A 37 15.14 -16.23 -21.04
CA TRP A 37 13.72 -16.23 -21.37
C TRP A 37 12.81 -15.81 -20.20
N LEU A 38 13.23 -16.03 -18.93
CA LEU A 38 12.49 -15.58 -17.74
C LEU A 38 12.49 -14.05 -17.54
N GLU A 39 13.36 -13.30 -18.23
CA GLU A 39 13.35 -11.82 -18.20
C GLU A 39 12.24 -11.21 -19.07
N GLY A 40 11.71 -11.99 -20.02
CA GLY A 40 10.72 -11.53 -20.98
C GLY A 40 9.33 -11.30 -20.37
N LYS A 41 8.44 -10.77 -21.20
CA LYS A 41 6.99 -10.76 -20.96
C LYS A 41 6.31 -11.41 -22.17
N GLY A 42 5.19 -12.09 -21.97
CA GLY A 42 4.41 -12.68 -23.06
C GLY A 42 4.05 -14.14 -22.81
N PRO A 43 3.24 -14.76 -23.69
CA PRO A 43 2.50 -15.98 -23.39
C PRO A 43 3.34 -17.16 -22.92
N GLU A 44 4.59 -17.29 -23.34
CA GLU A 44 5.46 -18.35 -22.85
C GLU A 44 5.88 -18.10 -21.41
N VAL A 45 6.40 -16.90 -21.11
CA VAL A 45 6.69 -16.48 -19.75
C VAL A 45 5.42 -16.42 -18.96
N ASP A 46 4.28 -16.02 -19.52
CA ASP A 46 2.95 -15.93 -18.90
C ASP A 46 2.18 -17.26 -18.93
N THR A 47 2.70 -18.35 -19.50
CA THR A 47 2.10 -19.72 -19.42
C THR A 47 2.97 -20.60 -18.54
N PHE A 48 4.28 -20.34 -18.57
CA PHE A 48 5.16 -20.63 -17.46
C PHE A 48 4.89 -19.70 -16.29
N VAL A 49 4.21 -18.53 -16.46
CA VAL A 49 3.69 -17.54 -15.45
C VAL A 49 2.16 -17.49 -15.16
N GLN A 50 1.28 -18.06 -16.00
CA GLN A 50 -0.16 -18.26 -15.78
C GLN A 50 -0.79 -19.33 -16.72
N ARG A 51 -0.73 -20.65 -16.46
CA ARG A 51 -1.46 -21.64 -17.29
C ARG A 51 -2.99 -21.69 -17.01
N GLU A 52 -3.64 -20.62 -17.47
CA GLU A 52 -5.00 -20.34 -17.97
C GLU A 52 -6.30 -20.83 -17.30
N TYR A 53 -7.00 -19.86 -16.72
CA TYR A 53 -8.41 -19.47 -16.92
C TYR A 53 -9.36 -20.45 -17.66
N ALA A 54 -9.97 -21.37 -16.93
CA ALA A 54 -11.33 -21.84 -17.21
C ALA A 54 -12.00 -22.36 -15.93
N CYS A 55 -12.67 -21.48 -15.19
CA CYS A 55 -13.89 -21.87 -14.50
C CYS A 55 -14.85 -20.67 -14.43
N SER A 56 -16.04 -20.91 -14.94
CA SER A 56 -17.18 -20.02 -15.07
C SER A 56 -17.51 -19.27 -13.77
N CYS A 57 -17.91 -18.01 -13.90
CA CYS A 57 -19.28 -17.58 -13.58
C CYS A 57 -19.38 -16.06 -13.58
N THR A 58 -20.46 -15.58 -14.20
CA THR A 58 -21.14 -14.32 -13.93
C THR A 58 -21.06 -13.89 -12.45
N ALA A 59 -20.78 -12.61 -12.22
CA ALA A 59 -20.97 -11.90 -10.94
C ALA A 59 -20.19 -12.41 -9.70
N GLN A 60 -18.86 -12.57 -9.77
CA GLN A 60 -18.00 -12.68 -8.58
C GLN A 60 -16.54 -12.31 -8.92
N CYS A 61 -16.14 -11.06 -8.65
CA CYS A 61 -14.72 -10.68 -8.61
C CYS A 61 -14.27 -10.68 -7.15
N SER A 62 -13.90 -11.86 -6.65
CA SER A 62 -13.05 -12.01 -5.47
C SER A 62 -11.60 -11.94 -5.91
N TYR A 63 -10.84 -11.03 -5.30
CA TYR A 63 -9.40 -11.02 -5.39
C TYR A 63 -8.84 -12.39 -5.01
N GLN A 64 -8.28 -13.10 -5.98
CA GLN A 64 -7.60 -14.37 -5.75
C GLN A 64 -6.32 -14.39 -6.57
N SER A 65 -5.22 -14.36 -5.82
CA SER A 65 -3.80 -14.44 -6.20
C SER A 65 -3.52 -15.13 -7.54
N LEU A 66 -2.79 -14.41 -8.39
CA LEU A 66 -2.23 -14.78 -9.70
C LEU A 66 -1.35 -16.04 -9.61
N SER A 67 -1.34 -16.89 -10.65
CA SER A 67 -1.00 -18.31 -10.53
C SER A 67 0.09 -18.83 -11.48
N ILE A 68 1.38 -18.50 -11.21
CA ILE A 68 2.62 -19.33 -11.43
C ILE A 68 3.71 -19.25 -10.39
N THR A 69 3.50 -18.38 -9.44
CA THR A 69 3.66 -18.90 -8.10
C THR A 69 3.27 -20.40 -7.97
N THR A 70 2.26 -20.99 -8.64
CA THR A 70 1.86 -22.42 -8.56
C THR A 70 2.94 -23.48 -8.27
N GLU A 71 3.79 -24.01 -9.16
CA GLU A 71 4.64 -25.16 -8.75
C GLU A 71 5.75 -24.79 -7.75
N GLN A 72 6.43 -23.66 -7.94
CA GLN A 72 7.49 -23.19 -7.03
C GLN A 72 6.92 -22.73 -5.68
N VAL A 73 5.78 -22.04 -5.66
CA VAL A 73 5.01 -21.67 -4.45
C VAL A 73 4.31 -22.86 -3.87
N ASP A 74 3.85 -23.85 -4.61
CA ASP A 74 3.27 -25.07 -4.04
C ASP A 74 4.35 -25.87 -3.35
N LEU A 75 5.53 -26.04 -3.98
CA LEU A 75 6.70 -26.64 -3.33
C LEU A 75 7.08 -25.86 -2.06
N THR A 76 7.24 -24.53 -2.18
CA THR A 76 7.64 -23.67 -1.07
C THR A 76 6.58 -23.63 0.04
N SER A 77 5.30 -23.51 -0.31
CA SER A 77 4.16 -23.46 0.61
C SER A 77 3.98 -24.80 1.30
N THR A 78 4.13 -25.92 0.58
CA THR A 78 4.12 -27.27 1.17
C THR A 78 5.25 -27.42 2.17
N PHE A 79 6.46 -27.02 1.80
CA PHE A 79 7.63 -27.07 2.68
C PHE A 79 7.43 -26.21 3.93
N ILE A 80 7.00 -24.95 3.76
CA ILE A 80 6.78 -24.00 4.86
C ILE A 80 5.63 -24.48 5.78
N LYS A 81 4.52 -24.97 5.21
CA LYS A 81 3.36 -25.47 5.99
C LYS A 81 3.69 -26.74 6.78
N ALA A 82 4.69 -27.52 6.35
CA ALA A 82 5.13 -28.70 7.07
C ALA A 82 5.94 -28.38 8.35
N ILE A 83 6.37 -27.12 8.53
CA ILE A 83 7.12 -26.68 9.72
C ILE A 83 6.16 -26.58 10.92
N PRO A 84 6.33 -27.41 11.97
CA PRO A 84 5.39 -27.44 13.11
C PRO A 84 5.29 -26.10 13.86
N GLU A 85 6.40 -25.38 14.00
CA GLU A 85 6.50 -24.15 14.78
C GLU A 85 6.00 -22.91 14.01
N ARG A 86 5.59 -23.07 12.74
CA ARG A 86 5.16 -21.94 11.88
C ARG A 86 4.03 -21.14 12.50
N ASN A 87 2.99 -21.82 12.99
CA ASN A 87 1.81 -21.15 13.54
C ASN A 87 2.15 -20.46 14.86
N GLU A 88 2.99 -21.06 15.70
CA GLU A 88 3.45 -20.43 16.95
C GLU A 88 4.24 -19.15 16.67
N LEU A 89 5.15 -19.19 15.68
CA LEU A 89 5.89 -18.01 15.26
C LEU A 89 4.97 -16.91 14.69
N GLU A 90 4.00 -17.29 13.86
CA GLU A 90 2.99 -16.37 13.34
C GLU A 90 2.21 -15.68 14.48
N ASP A 91 1.78 -16.45 15.48
CA ASP A 91 1.07 -15.94 16.65
C ASP A 91 1.95 -15.02 17.51
N LEU A 92 3.23 -15.35 17.69
CA LEU A 92 4.19 -14.49 18.39
C LEU A 92 4.41 -13.16 17.67
N ILE A 93 4.56 -13.18 16.34
CA ILE A 93 4.69 -11.95 15.52
C ILE A 93 3.41 -11.13 15.60
N ARG A 94 2.24 -11.77 15.46
CA ARG A 94 0.94 -11.12 15.55
C ARG A 94 0.74 -10.46 16.92
N LYS A 95 1.02 -11.19 18.00
CA LYS A 95 0.90 -10.70 19.38
C LYS A 95 1.87 -9.54 19.66
N SER A 96 3.13 -9.67 19.26
CA SER A 96 4.13 -8.61 19.46
C SER A 96 3.86 -7.36 18.65
N SER A 97 3.18 -7.48 17.50
CA SER A 97 2.82 -6.34 16.65
C SER A 97 1.48 -5.70 17.00
N ASN A 98 0.58 -6.39 17.71
CA ASN A 98 -0.77 -5.92 17.99
C ASN A 98 -0.84 -4.94 19.18
N TYR A 99 -0.30 -3.75 18.99
CA TYR A 99 -0.42 -2.64 19.93
C TYR A 99 -0.59 -1.29 19.17
N PRO A 100 -1.27 -0.30 19.76
CA PRO A 100 -1.47 1.00 19.14
C PRO A 100 -0.16 1.73 18.84
N LYS A 101 -0.07 2.33 17.66
CA LYS A 101 1.10 3.10 17.19
C LYS A 101 0.63 4.45 16.67
N PHE A 102 1.41 5.50 16.92
CA PHE A 102 1.11 6.84 16.42
C PHE A 102 2.37 7.62 16.06
N SER A 103 2.24 8.56 15.13
CA SER A 103 3.30 9.50 14.78
C SER A 103 3.27 10.74 15.67
N ALA A 104 4.33 11.54 15.62
CA ALA A 104 4.29 12.89 16.15
C ALA A 104 3.16 13.70 15.48
N PRO A 105 2.39 14.51 16.23
CA PRO A 105 1.40 15.40 15.66
C PRO A 105 2.07 16.58 14.96
N THR A 106 1.50 17.01 13.85
CA THR A 106 1.93 18.19 13.07
C THR A 106 0.84 19.24 13.12
N PHE A 107 1.18 20.46 13.53
CA PHE A 107 0.28 21.60 13.45
C PHE A 107 0.26 22.16 12.03
N CYS A 108 -0.91 22.17 11.41
CA CYS A 108 -1.15 22.73 10.08
C CYS A 108 -1.76 24.14 10.20
N ARG A 109 -1.58 24.96 9.16
CA ARG A 109 -2.03 26.37 9.18
C ARG A 109 -3.55 26.56 9.04
N ASP A 110 -4.29 25.46 8.90
CA ASP A 110 -5.74 25.43 9.06
C ASP A 110 -6.16 25.45 10.55
N GLY A 111 -5.20 25.54 11.47
CA GLY A 111 -5.43 25.60 12.90
C GLY A 111 -5.74 24.22 13.48
N ARG A 112 -5.19 23.14 12.93
CA ARG A 112 -5.45 21.77 13.36
C ARG A 112 -4.16 20.97 13.50
N TYR A 113 -4.16 20.00 14.41
CA TYR A 113 -3.11 18.99 14.52
C TYR A 113 -3.48 17.75 13.73
N TYR A 114 -2.51 17.17 13.04
CA TYR A 114 -2.65 15.93 12.28
C TYR A 114 -1.63 14.88 12.71
N TRP A 115 -2.02 13.62 12.83
CA TRP A 115 -1.12 12.52 13.16
C TRP A 115 -1.58 11.20 12.54
N ASN A 116 -0.62 10.34 12.25
CA ASN A 116 -0.90 8.97 11.85
C ASN A 116 -1.16 8.11 13.08
N TYR A 117 -2.10 7.19 12.97
CA TYR A 117 -2.45 6.25 14.01
C TYR A 117 -2.76 4.87 13.43
N ASN A 118 -2.35 3.81 14.11
CA ASN A 118 -2.65 2.43 13.77
C ASN A 118 -3.04 1.68 15.04
N SER A 119 -4.13 0.93 14.99
CA SER A 119 -4.66 0.13 16.09
C SER A 119 -3.72 -0.95 16.63
N GLY A 120 -2.80 -1.41 15.78
CA GLY A 120 -2.07 -2.65 15.97
C GLY A 120 -1.76 -3.29 14.65
N LEU A 121 -2.80 -3.86 14.03
CA LEU A 121 -2.70 -4.75 12.87
C LEU A 121 -3.41 -4.20 11.62
N GLN A 122 -3.75 -2.91 11.58
CA GLN A 122 -4.24 -2.30 10.34
C GLN A 122 -3.14 -2.34 9.28
N ALA A 123 -3.52 -2.63 8.02
CA ALA A 123 -2.57 -2.73 6.91
C ALA A 123 -1.83 -1.40 6.66
N GLN A 124 -2.54 -0.28 6.79
CA GLN A 124 -1.99 1.07 6.69
C GLN A 124 -2.41 1.94 7.88
N TYR A 125 -1.55 2.91 8.20
CA TYR A 125 -1.87 3.97 9.15
C TYR A 125 -3.04 4.83 8.66
N VAL A 126 -3.77 5.35 9.62
CA VAL A 126 -4.92 6.21 9.43
C VAL A 126 -4.53 7.63 9.85
N LEU A 127 -4.90 8.64 9.06
CA LEU A 127 -4.60 10.03 9.38
C LEU A 127 -5.76 10.64 10.17
N PHE A 128 -5.47 11.05 11.41
CA PHE A 128 -6.38 11.76 12.29
C PHE A 128 -6.13 13.27 12.28
N ARG A 129 -7.13 14.02 12.74
CA ARG A 129 -7.11 15.48 12.91
C ARG A 129 -7.74 15.89 14.24
N SER A 130 -7.21 16.90 14.91
CA SER A 130 -7.80 17.49 16.13
C SER A 130 -9.17 18.15 15.86
N LEU A 131 -10.00 18.25 16.90
CA LEU A 131 -11.31 18.95 16.83
C LEU A 131 -11.21 20.47 16.93
N ASP A 132 -10.07 20.98 17.38
CA ASP A 132 -9.78 22.39 17.56
C ASP A 132 -8.29 22.67 17.30
N ASP A 133 -7.84 23.88 17.63
CA ASP A 133 -6.46 24.34 17.50
C ASP A 133 -5.57 23.99 18.70
N GLN A 134 -6.09 23.24 19.66
CA GLN A 134 -5.34 22.81 20.83
C GLN A 134 -4.64 21.48 20.54
N LEU A 135 -3.44 21.34 21.10
CA LEU A 135 -2.72 20.07 21.05
C LEU A 135 -3.50 19.06 21.91
N PRO A 136 -3.97 17.93 21.35
CA PRO A 136 -4.75 16.96 22.11
C PRO A 136 -3.96 16.38 23.29
N ASP A 137 -4.65 16.17 24.42
CA ASP A 137 -4.12 15.36 25.52
C ASP A 137 -4.26 13.87 25.20
N PHE A 138 -3.19 13.29 24.63
CA PHE A 138 -3.15 11.88 24.26
C PHE A 138 -3.12 10.91 25.46
N SER A 139 -3.02 11.40 26.71
CA SER A 139 -2.98 10.52 27.89
C SER A 139 -4.32 9.88 28.22
N GLN A 140 -5.43 10.47 27.73
CA GLN A 140 -6.79 10.02 27.95
C GLN A 140 -7.26 8.95 26.95
N ASP A 141 -6.44 8.62 25.95
CA ASP A 141 -6.80 7.73 24.84
C ASP A 141 -6.58 6.23 25.12
N LYS A 142 -6.39 5.84 26.39
CA LYS A 142 -5.99 4.47 26.77
C LYS A 142 -7.02 3.38 26.42
N ASP A 143 -8.30 3.75 26.31
CA ASP A 143 -9.42 2.81 26.16
C ASP A 143 -10.20 2.98 24.84
N ILE A 144 -9.67 3.74 23.88
CA ILE A 144 -10.39 4.00 22.62
C ILE A 144 -10.11 2.89 21.61
N PRO A 145 -11.13 2.14 21.16
CA PRO A 145 -11.00 1.23 20.04
C PRO A 145 -10.52 2.02 18.83
N ALA A 146 -9.40 1.60 18.30
CA ALA A 146 -8.68 2.23 17.21
C ALA A 146 -9.39 2.25 15.83
N GLY A 147 -10.69 1.97 15.81
CA GLY A 147 -11.52 1.86 14.62
C GLY A 147 -12.84 2.61 14.69
N GLU A 148 -13.17 3.28 15.80
CA GLU A 148 -14.36 4.13 15.81
C GLU A 148 -14.04 5.44 15.08
N VAL A 149 -14.50 5.47 13.84
CA VAL A 149 -14.57 6.67 13.02
C VAL A 149 -15.58 7.60 13.67
N PHE A 150 -15.10 8.53 14.49
CA PHE A 150 -15.90 9.69 14.89
C PHE A 150 -16.07 10.58 13.67
N PHE A 151 -17.02 10.24 12.81
CA PHE A 151 -17.70 11.25 12.02
C PHE A 151 -18.35 12.18 13.02
N ASP A 152 -18.12 13.47 12.87
CA ASP A 152 -18.65 14.55 13.68
C ASP A 152 -20.18 14.38 13.92
N VAL A 153 -20.54 13.61 14.95
CA VAL A 153 -21.89 13.58 15.52
C VAL A 153 -21.93 14.82 16.39
N GLY A 154 -22.41 15.89 15.76
CA GLY A 154 -22.24 17.27 16.20
C GLY A 154 -22.21 17.45 17.71
N ALA A 155 -21.08 17.94 18.21
CA ALA A 155 -20.86 18.78 19.39
C ALA A 155 -21.73 18.62 20.67
N SER A 156 -22.51 17.55 20.86
CA SER A 156 -23.56 17.56 21.89
C SER A 156 -23.60 16.36 22.83
N GLN A 157 -23.00 15.19 22.52
CA GLN A 157 -23.07 14.06 23.47
C GLN A 157 -21.83 13.17 23.67
N LEU A 158 -20.67 13.46 23.04
CA LEU A 158 -19.40 12.78 23.35
C LEU A 158 -18.29 13.80 23.56
N THR A 159 -18.33 14.51 24.68
CA THR A 159 -17.37 15.56 25.09
C THR A 159 -15.99 15.04 25.53
N HIS A 160 -15.63 13.79 25.19
CA HIS A 160 -14.42 13.15 25.71
C HIS A 160 -13.30 12.94 24.67
N TYR A 161 -13.55 13.17 23.38
CA TYR A 161 -12.56 12.87 22.35
C TYR A 161 -12.26 14.08 21.48
N HIS A 162 -11.04 14.63 21.60
CA HIS A 162 -10.56 15.81 20.86
C HIS A 162 -10.03 15.47 19.45
N ARG A 163 -10.49 14.38 18.82
CA ARG A 163 -9.98 13.91 17.51
C ARG A 163 -11.07 13.42 16.56
N SER A 164 -10.80 13.53 15.27
CA SER A 164 -11.65 13.05 14.17
C SER A 164 -10.81 12.32 13.13
N LEU A 165 -11.40 11.32 12.47
CA LEU A 165 -10.77 10.69 11.30
C LEU A 165 -10.71 11.70 10.14
N TYR A 166 -9.54 11.86 9.53
CA TYR A 166 -9.41 12.67 8.32
C TYR A 166 -9.21 11.83 7.05
N PHE A 167 -8.30 10.85 7.04
CA PHE A 167 -8.02 10.07 5.83
C PHE A 167 -7.73 8.60 6.14
N GLN A 168 -8.53 7.70 5.57
CA GLN A 168 -8.47 6.25 5.77
C GLN A 168 -8.02 5.52 4.49
N PRO A 169 -6.71 5.27 4.31
CA PRO A 169 -6.20 4.64 3.08
C PRO A 169 -6.63 3.19 2.91
N ASN A 170 -6.94 2.47 4.00
CA ASN A 170 -7.41 1.08 3.96
C ASN A 170 -8.76 0.91 3.21
N LEU A 171 -9.46 2.00 2.89
CA LEU A 171 -10.73 1.99 2.15
C LEU A 171 -10.60 2.39 0.67
N LEU A 172 -9.37 2.63 0.18
CA LEU A 172 -9.14 3.04 -1.21
C LEU A 172 -9.42 1.90 -2.21
N THR A 173 -9.11 0.66 -1.84
CA THR A 173 -9.42 -0.54 -2.63
C THR A 173 -9.90 -1.66 -1.72
N LYS A 174 -10.76 -2.55 -2.26
CA LYS A 174 -11.37 -3.64 -1.49
C LYS A 174 -10.37 -4.72 -1.06
N ASP A 175 -9.29 -4.87 -1.81
CA ASP A 175 -8.20 -5.82 -1.57
C ASP A 175 -7.03 -5.26 -0.75
N GLY A 176 -7.05 -3.97 -0.43
CA GLY A 176 -5.96 -3.29 0.26
C GLY A 176 -4.66 -3.16 -0.53
N THR A 177 -4.66 -3.31 -1.86
CA THR A 177 -3.44 -3.15 -2.69
C THR A 177 -3.09 -1.71 -3.02
N ALA A 178 -3.97 -0.76 -2.75
CA ALA A 178 -3.64 0.66 -2.81
C ALA A 178 -2.87 1.09 -1.57
N ALA A 179 -1.70 1.69 -1.76
CA ALA A 179 -0.86 2.21 -0.68
C ALA A 179 -0.55 3.69 -0.86
N LEU A 180 -0.50 4.44 0.25
CA LEU A 180 -0.03 5.83 0.25
C LEU A 180 1.49 5.86 0.01
N SER A 181 1.92 6.47 -1.10
CA SER A 181 3.35 6.59 -1.46
C SER A 181 4.00 7.86 -0.92
N THR A 182 3.28 8.99 -1.00
CA THR A 182 3.74 10.29 -0.51
C THR A 182 2.52 11.15 -0.19
N SER A 183 2.66 12.14 0.68
CA SER A 183 1.64 13.16 0.88
C SER A 183 2.24 14.47 1.35
N ALA A 184 1.51 15.56 1.12
CA ALA A 184 1.89 16.88 1.63
C ALA A 184 0.64 17.76 1.78
N PHE A 185 0.57 18.46 2.92
CA PHE A 185 -0.35 19.57 3.10
C PHE A 185 0.16 20.81 2.36
N SER A 186 -0.77 21.59 1.83
CA SER A 186 -0.48 22.93 1.31
C SER A 186 -0.03 23.87 2.43
N LYS A 187 0.59 24.99 2.10
CA LYS A 187 1.17 25.93 3.08
C LYS A 187 0.11 26.54 3.98
N THR A 188 -1.10 26.79 3.49
CA THR A 188 -2.23 27.25 4.30
C THR A 188 -2.94 26.11 5.03
N GLY A 189 -2.64 24.85 4.70
CA GLY A 189 -3.35 23.69 5.24
C GLY A 189 -4.73 23.47 4.61
N LYS A 190 -5.11 24.23 3.57
CA LYS A 190 -6.39 24.06 2.88
C LYS A 190 -6.47 22.76 2.07
N TYR A 191 -5.35 22.33 1.48
CA TYR A 191 -5.31 21.16 0.61
C TYR A 191 -4.38 20.08 1.16
N PHE A 192 -4.76 18.83 0.92
CA PHE A 192 -3.95 17.65 1.14
C PHE A 192 -3.76 16.95 -0.20
N ALA A 193 -2.52 16.92 -0.69
CA ALA A 193 -2.14 16.16 -1.86
C ALA A 193 -1.51 14.83 -1.44
N TYR A 194 -1.85 13.75 -2.13
CA TYR A 194 -1.45 12.40 -1.76
C TYR A 194 -1.28 11.51 -2.98
N GLY A 195 -0.20 10.74 -3.00
CA GLY A 195 0.14 9.78 -4.04
C GLY A 195 -0.32 8.37 -3.67
N ILE A 196 -1.06 7.71 -4.57
CA ILE A 196 -1.51 6.32 -4.40
C ILE A 196 -0.78 5.42 -5.39
N SER A 197 -0.03 4.45 -4.87
CA SER A 197 0.53 3.33 -5.62
C SER A 197 -0.42 2.14 -5.56
N LEU A 198 -0.54 1.40 -6.66
CA LEU A 198 -1.32 0.17 -6.74
C LEU A 198 -0.38 -1.03 -6.85
N SER A 199 -0.65 -2.06 -6.06
CA SER A 199 0.00 -3.37 -6.14
C SER A 199 1.54 -3.31 -6.07
N GLY A 200 2.09 -2.35 -5.30
CA GLY A 200 3.53 -2.20 -5.11
C GLY A 200 4.29 -1.60 -6.30
N SER A 201 3.60 -0.98 -7.25
CA SER A 201 4.23 -0.24 -8.35
C SER A 201 5.06 0.93 -7.82
N ASP A 202 6.24 1.16 -8.42
CA ASP A 202 7.01 2.39 -8.15
C ASP A 202 6.30 3.65 -8.69
N PHE A 203 5.42 3.47 -9.68
CA PHE A 203 4.58 4.54 -10.19
C PHE A 203 3.34 4.72 -9.31
N PHE A 204 3.01 5.97 -9.04
CA PHE A 204 1.81 6.36 -8.31
C PHE A 204 1.11 7.53 -9.00
N THR A 205 -0.16 7.72 -8.63
CA THR A 205 -0.99 8.83 -9.09
C THR A 205 -1.21 9.79 -7.93
N ILE A 206 -0.92 11.08 -8.12
CA ILE A 206 -1.23 12.10 -7.12
C ILE A 206 -2.67 12.58 -7.31
N TYR A 207 -3.38 12.64 -6.19
CA TYR A 207 -4.70 13.24 -6.05
C TYR A 207 -4.63 14.41 -5.06
N VAL A 208 -5.63 15.29 -5.13
CA VAL A 208 -5.76 16.44 -4.23
C VAL A 208 -7.14 16.43 -3.59
N ARG A 209 -7.23 16.77 -2.32
CA ARG A 209 -8.50 16.98 -1.61
C ARG A 209 -8.41 18.20 -0.70
N GLU A 210 -9.55 18.77 -0.36
CA GLU A 210 -9.61 19.77 0.72
C GLU A 210 -9.47 19.10 2.09
N THR A 211 -8.88 19.81 3.05
CA THR A 211 -8.79 19.36 4.44
C THR A 211 -10.13 19.41 5.17
N SER A 212 -11.07 20.22 4.69
CA SER A 212 -12.47 20.26 5.15
C SER A 212 -13.25 18.98 4.84
N VAL A 213 -12.84 18.22 3.82
CA VAL A 213 -13.53 17.01 3.35
C VAL A 213 -12.72 15.77 3.76
N PRO A 214 -13.14 14.97 4.76
CA PRO A 214 -12.44 13.75 5.14
C PRO A 214 -12.72 12.59 4.17
N PHE A 215 -11.88 11.56 4.18
CA PHE A 215 -12.15 10.29 3.52
C PHE A 215 -12.11 9.14 4.52
N PRO A 216 -13.22 8.38 4.64
CA PRO A 216 -14.54 8.60 4.05
C PRO A 216 -15.18 9.92 4.51
N SER A 217 -16.16 10.42 3.73
CA SER A 217 -17.01 11.55 4.12
C SER A 217 -18.48 11.13 4.01
N PRO A 218 -19.35 11.48 4.98
CA PRO A 218 -20.79 11.20 4.91
C PRO A 218 -21.45 11.81 3.66
N GLN A 219 -20.93 12.95 3.18
CA GLN A 219 -21.45 13.64 2.00
C GLN A 219 -21.29 12.83 0.70
N PHE A 220 -20.30 11.93 0.67
CA PHE A 220 -19.98 11.08 -0.48
C PHE A 220 -20.14 9.59 -0.13
N SER A 221 -21.05 9.29 0.81
CA SER A 221 -21.30 7.91 1.26
C SER A 221 -21.82 7.06 0.11
N GLY A 222 -21.23 5.88 -0.08
CA GLY A 222 -21.58 4.95 -1.15
C GLY A 222 -20.89 5.24 -2.49
N GLU A 223 -20.22 6.38 -2.64
CA GLU A 223 -19.43 6.68 -3.82
C GLU A 223 -18.08 5.96 -3.79
N THR A 224 -17.65 5.45 -4.95
CA THR A 224 -16.32 4.87 -5.13
C THR A 224 -15.60 5.60 -6.25
N ARG A 225 -14.45 6.20 -5.93
CA ARG A 225 -13.60 6.93 -6.88
C ARG A 225 -12.15 6.56 -6.65
N PRO A 226 -11.31 6.34 -7.69
CA PRO A 226 -9.87 6.19 -7.53
C PRO A 226 -9.30 7.38 -6.74
N GLY A 227 -8.47 7.11 -5.74
CA GLY A 227 -8.00 8.14 -4.81
C GLY A 227 -8.97 8.51 -3.69
N GLY A 228 -10.13 7.85 -3.58
CA GLY A 228 -11.13 8.08 -2.54
C GLY A 228 -12.17 9.14 -2.92
N ALA A 229 -13.43 8.92 -2.54
CA ALA A 229 -14.52 9.84 -2.82
C ALA A 229 -14.35 11.20 -2.09
N GLY A 230 -14.94 12.26 -2.66
CA GLY A 230 -14.81 13.64 -2.15
C GLY A 230 -13.48 14.34 -2.43
N ARG A 231 -12.58 13.74 -3.23
CA ARG A 231 -11.38 14.42 -3.75
C ARG A 231 -11.71 15.40 -4.89
N MET A 232 -10.80 16.31 -5.19
CA MET A 232 -10.83 17.17 -6.37
C MET A 232 -10.60 16.36 -7.66
N ASP A 233 -10.84 16.98 -8.82
CA ASP A 233 -10.77 16.30 -10.12
C ASP A 233 -9.34 15.99 -10.58
N ASP A 234 -8.36 16.69 -10.03
CA ASP A 234 -6.94 16.53 -10.30
C ASP A 234 -6.47 15.08 -10.18
N GLU A 235 -5.82 14.60 -11.24
CA GLU A 235 -5.27 13.24 -11.32
C GLU A 235 -3.94 13.27 -12.09
N ILE A 236 -2.84 13.33 -11.34
CA ILE A 236 -1.49 13.46 -11.90
C ILE A 236 -0.85 12.07 -11.95
N LYS A 237 -0.82 11.49 -13.16
CA LYS A 237 -0.32 10.12 -13.41
C LYS A 237 1.18 10.09 -13.70
N TYR A 238 1.75 8.88 -13.67
CA TYR A 238 3.13 8.57 -14.03
C TYR A 238 4.18 9.27 -13.15
N VAL A 239 3.82 9.56 -11.90
CA VAL A 239 4.75 10.06 -10.90
C VAL A 239 5.53 8.88 -10.35
N LYS A 240 6.85 9.02 -10.25
CA LYS A 240 7.74 7.99 -9.72
C LYS A 240 8.91 8.67 -9.03
N PHE A 241 9.30 8.17 -7.86
CA PHE A 241 10.42 8.68 -7.05
C PHE A 241 10.40 10.21 -6.83
N SER A 242 9.22 10.76 -6.53
CA SER A 242 9.01 12.19 -6.31
C SER A 242 8.34 12.45 -4.97
N SER A 243 8.75 13.51 -4.28
CA SER A 243 7.94 14.15 -3.23
C SER A 243 6.91 15.11 -3.83
N ILE A 244 6.04 15.65 -2.98
CA ILE A 244 5.10 16.74 -3.32
C ILE A 244 5.57 18.02 -2.62
N VAL A 245 5.90 19.06 -3.37
CA VAL A 245 6.40 20.33 -2.80
C VAL A 245 5.49 21.49 -3.18
N TRP A 246 4.64 21.90 -2.25
CA TRP A 246 3.72 23.02 -2.44
C TRP A 246 4.44 24.36 -2.59
N SER A 247 3.97 25.15 -3.55
CA SER A 247 4.31 26.57 -3.70
C SER A 247 3.89 27.36 -2.44
N PRO A 248 4.57 28.49 -2.13
CA PRO A 248 4.23 29.32 -0.96
C PRO A 248 2.79 29.84 -0.90
N ASN A 249 2.13 29.99 -2.05
CA ASN A 249 0.81 30.58 -2.24
C ASN A 249 -0.31 29.55 -2.47
N ASP A 250 -0.02 28.26 -2.37
CA ASP A 250 -0.99 27.16 -2.54
C ASP A 250 -1.64 27.05 -3.94
N GLU A 251 -1.11 27.72 -4.95
CA GLU A 251 -1.62 27.63 -6.33
C GLU A 251 -1.29 26.29 -7.00
N GLY A 252 -0.32 25.55 -6.46
CA GLY A 252 0.08 24.25 -6.94
C GLY A 252 1.32 23.70 -6.24
N PHE A 253 1.82 22.57 -6.72
CA PHE A 253 3.00 21.90 -6.18
C PHE A 253 3.92 21.38 -7.30
N PHE A 254 5.20 21.27 -6.98
CA PHE A 254 6.22 20.66 -7.84
C PHE A 254 6.26 19.14 -7.63
N TYR A 255 6.42 18.40 -8.72
CA TYR A 255 6.53 16.95 -8.77
C TYR A 255 7.34 16.52 -10.01
N GLN A 256 7.93 15.32 -9.96
CA GLN A 256 8.63 14.72 -11.10
C GLN A 256 7.78 13.61 -11.72
N VAL A 257 7.56 13.69 -13.03
CA VAL A 257 6.92 12.64 -13.83
C VAL A 257 7.91 11.98 -14.77
N HIS A 258 7.62 10.74 -15.10
CA HIS A 258 8.31 10.02 -16.15
C HIS A 258 7.30 9.79 -17.27
N PHE A 259 7.65 10.22 -18.47
CA PHE A 259 6.90 9.87 -19.65
C PHE A 259 7.40 8.49 -20.11
N VAL A 260 6.47 7.55 -20.18
CA VAL A 260 6.71 6.19 -20.68
C VAL A 260 6.20 6.11 -22.10
#